data_AF-J9DME8-F1
#
_entry.id   AF-J9DME8-F1
#
_cell.length_a   1.000
_cell.length_b   1.000
_cell.length_c   1.000
_cell.angle_alpha   90.00
_cell.angle_beta   90.00
_cell.angle_gamma   90.00
#
_symmetry.space_group_name_H-M   'P 1'
#
loop_
_entity.id
_entity.type
_entity.pdbx_description
1 polymer ?
#
loop_
_entity_poly.entity_id
_entity_poly.type
_entity_poly.pdbx_seq_one_letter_code
_entity_poly.pdbx_strand_id
1 'polypeptide(L)'
;MRFRYIASSFKTPRPLNLSMVEKIQRIRQANRTHLPHYYRNNWFNYRKQNKNGRAKIPLKLSSDPATSKQVFFVLNGKPSRIYRTLLNPLRQRTIESLLEEVSEGLQVK
;
A
#
# COMPACT_ATOMS: atom_id res chain seq x y z
N MET A 1 26.25 -10.68 -26.57
CA MET A 1 25.57 -9.36 -26.50
C MET A 1 24.17 -9.56 -25.95
N ARG A 2 23.76 -8.83 -24.90
CA ARG A 2 22.40 -8.90 -24.32
C ARG A 2 21.63 -7.65 -24.74
N PHE A 3 20.62 -7.81 -25.59
CA PHE A 3 19.73 -6.71 -25.95
C PHE A 3 18.78 -6.41 -24.80
N ARG A 4 18.72 -5.15 -24.36
CA ARG A 4 17.75 -4.64 -23.39
C ARG A 4 16.65 -3.94 -24.17
N TYR A 5 15.44 -4.49 -24.14
CA TYR A 5 14.29 -3.88 -24.78
C TYR A 5 13.58 -2.95 -23.78
N ILE A 6 13.21 -1.75 -24.23
CA ILE A 6 12.44 -0.77 -23.45
C ILE A 6 11.15 -0.51 -24.22
N ALA A 7 10.02 -0.88 -23.63
CA ALA A 7 8.70 -0.55 -24.17
C ALA A 7 8.19 0.75 -23.52
N SER A 8 7.79 1.71 -24.34
CA SER A 8 7.11 2.92 -23.88
C SER A 8 5.89 3.18 -24.77
N SER A 9 4.71 3.40 -24.17
CA SER A 9 3.53 3.83 -24.91
C SER A 9 3.28 5.32 -24.70
N PHE A 10 3.12 6.05 -25.81
CA PHE A 10 2.76 7.47 -25.80
C PHE A 10 1.68 7.69 -26.86
N LYS A 11 0.64 8.47 -26.53
CA LYS A 11 -0.46 8.78 -27.47
C LYS A 11 -0.03 9.66 -28.66
N THR A 12 1.16 10.25 -28.61
CA THR A 12 1.74 11.05 -29.71
C THR A 12 3.10 10.46 -30.07
N PRO A 13 3.46 10.35 -31.37
CA PRO A 13 4.77 9.86 -31.78
C PRO A 13 5.82 10.90 -31.36
N ARG A 14 6.51 10.64 -30.25
CA ARG A 14 7.69 11.40 -29.81
C ARG A 14 8.90 10.49 -29.90
N PRO A 15 10.04 10.98 -30.40
CA PRO A 15 11.28 10.20 -30.38
C PRO A 15 11.64 9.86 -28.93
N LEU A 16 11.96 8.58 -28.69
CA LEU A 16 12.33 8.08 -27.37
C LEU A 16 13.65 8.73 -26.94
N ASN A 17 13.59 9.66 -25.98
CA ASN A 17 14.78 10.31 -25.46
C ASN A 17 15.49 9.40 -24.43
N LEU A 18 16.43 8.59 -24.90
CA LEU A 18 17.21 7.66 -24.08
C LEU A 18 17.96 8.36 -22.94
N SER A 19 18.51 9.55 -23.18
CA SER A 19 19.20 10.34 -22.14
C SER A 19 18.28 10.70 -20.97
N MET A 20 17.00 10.98 -21.25
CA MET A 20 16.01 11.29 -20.23
C MET A 20 15.60 10.05 -19.44
N VAL A 21 15.50 8.90 -20.12
CA VAL A 21 15.22 7.60 -19.48
C VAL A 21 16.34 7.23 -18.50
N GLU A 22 17.61 7.38 -18.90
CA GLU A 22 18.75 7.15 -18.01
C GLU A 22 18.74 8.09 -16.81
N LYS A 23 18.45 9.38 -17.02
CA LYS A 23 18.35 10.37 -15.93
C LYS A 23 17.27 9.98 -14.93
N ILE A 24 16.08 9.56 -15.40
CA ILE A 24 14.99 9.06 -14.55
C ILE A 24 15.42 7.80 -13.78
N GLN A 25 16.14 6.88 -14.43
CA GLN A 25 16.62 5.66 -13.78
C GLN A 25 17.63 5.98 -12.67
N ARG A 26 18.58 6.89 -12.90
CA ARG A 26 19.56 7.34 -11.88
C ARG A 26 18.87 8.00 -10.69
N ILE A 27 17.88 8.86 -10.94
CA ILE A 27 17.08 9.50 -9.87
C ILE A 27 16.33 8.44 -9.05
N ARG A 28 15.72 7.44 -9.70
CA ARG A 28 15.03 6.35 -9.00
C ARG A 28 15.98 5.49 -8.16
N GLN A 29 17.19 5.24 -8.64
CA GLN A 29 18.21 4.49 -7.90
C GLN A 29 18.70 5.27 -6.68
N ALA A 30 19.00 6.56 -6.83
CA ALA A 30 19.39 7.43 -5.72
C ALA A 30 18.27 7.54 -4.65
N ASN A 31 17.01 7.62 -5.07
CA ASN A 31 15.88 7.64 -4.14
C ASN A 31 15.69 6.30 -3.42
N ARG A 32 16.08 5.17 -4.03
CA ARG A 32 16.03 3.84 -3.39
C ARG A 32 17.11 3.67 -2.32
N THR A 33 18.29 4.25 -2.49
CA THR A 33 19.37 4.18 -1.48
C THR A 33 19.09 5.02 -0.24
N HIS A 34 18.18 6.00 -0.32
CA HIS A 34 17.76 6.84 0.81
C HIS A 34 16.45 6.41 1.47
N LEU A 35 15.87 5.25 1.10
CA LEU A 35 14.76 4.67 1.84
C LEU A 35 15.32 3.89 3.03
N PRO A 36 15.22 4.39 4.27
CA PRO A 36 15.54 3.57 5.43
C PRO A 36 14.64 2.34 5.40
N HIS A 37 15.26 1.17 5.51
CA HIS A 37 14.60 -0.13 5.68
C HIS A 37 13.76 -0.15 6.97
N TYR A 38 12.63 0.54 7.00
CA TYR A 38 11.60 0.35 8.00
C TYR A 38 10.62 -0.70 7.47
N TYR A 39 11.07 -1.95 7.47
CA TYR A 39 10.14 -3.06 7.57
C TYR A 39 9.61 -3.08 9.01
N ARG A 40 8.52 -2.36 9.28
CA ARG A 40 7.83 -2.46 10.58
C ARG A 40 6.36 -2.16 10.42
N ASN A 41 5.57 -3.23 10.30
CA ASN A 41 4.18 -3.39 10.75
C ASN A 41 3.46 -2.07 11.08
N ASN A 42 2.96 -1.39 10.07
CA ASN A 42 2.18 -0.16 10.25
C ASN A 42 0.75 -0.37 9.76
N TRP A 43 0.08 -1.39 10.29
CA TRP A 43 -1.32 -1.67 9.97
C TRP A 43 -2.25 -0.61 10.59
N PHE A 44 -1.86 0.05 11.70
CA PHE A 44 -2.80 0.84 12.51
C PHE A 44 -2.46 2.33 12.74
N ASN A 45 -1.38 2.88 12.20
CA ASN A 45 -1.01 4.27 12.47
C ASN A 45 -1.62 5.27 11.46
N TYR A 46 -2.96 5.35 11.42
CA TYR A 46 -3.62 6.60 11.00
C TYR A 46 -3.65 7.55 12.20
N ARG A 47 -2.49 8.15 12.49
CA ARG A 47 -2.35 9.17 13.53
C ARG A 47 -3.23 10.37 13.15
N LYS A 48 -4.29 10.64 13.91
CA LYS A 48 -5.07 11.89 13.83
C LYS A 48 -4.09 13.06 13.83
N GLN A 49 -3.96 13.77 12.71
CA GLN A 49 -3.21 15.03 12.70
C GLN A 49 -4.06 16.08 13.39
N ASN A 50 -3.61 16.54 14.56
CA ASN A 50 -4.18 17.69 15.25
C ASN A 50 -4.07 18.93 14.34
N LYS A 51 -5.21 19.50 13.98
CA LYS A 51 -5.34 20.66 13.08
C LYS A 51 -5.08 21.99 13.79
N ASN A 52 -3.97 22.12 14.52
CA ASN A 52 -3.63 23.37 15.18
C ASN A 52 -2.24 23.84 14.73
N GLY A 53 -2.22 24.57 13.62
CA GLY A 53 -1.01 25.21 13.10
C GLY A 53 -1.04 25.25 11.58
N ARG A 54 -0.84 26.45 11.02
CA ARG A 54 -0.76 26.73 9.57
C ARG A 54 0.51 26.10 8.95
N ALA A 55 0.68 24.79 9.09
CA ALA A 55 1.66 24.04 8.34
C ALA A 55 1.10 23.84 6.93
N LYS A 56 1.81 24.36 5.92
CA LYS A 56 1.58 24.02 4.52
C LYS A 56 1.58 22.50 4.43
N ILE A 57 0.40 21.90 4.28
CA ILE A 57 0.23 20.45 4.18
C ILE A 57 1.15 20.02 3.03
N PRO A 58 2.23 19.26 3.28
CA PRO A 58 2.86 18.57 2.19
C PRO A 58 1.76 17.65 1.69
N LEU A 59 1.29 17.86 0.46
CA LEU A 59 0.57 16.85 -0.32
C LEU A 59 1.56 15.69 -0.58
N LYS A 60 2.05 15.06 0.49
CA LYS A 60 2.48 13.68 0.49
C LYS A 60 1.17 12.91 0.38
N LEU A 61 0.58 12.92 -0.81
CA LEU A 61 -0.15 11.75 -1.27
C LEU A 61 0.78 10.59 -0.93
N SER A 62 0.34 9.74 -0.02
CA SER A 62 0.88 8.40 0.11
C SER A 62 1.15 7.90 -1.31
N SER A 63 2.41 7.59 -1.63
CA SER A 63 2.75 7.00 -2.93
C SER A 63 2.06 5.65 -3.12
N ASP A 64 1.57 5.07 -2.03
CA ASP A 64 0.86 3.82 -2.03
C ASP A 64 -0.63 4.10 -2.29
N PRO A 65 -1.21 3.49 -3.33
CA PRO A 65 -2.63 3.61 -3.59
C PRO A 65 -3.42 3.10 -2.38
N ALA A 66 -4.53 3.76 -2.05
CA ALA A 66 -5.47 3.27 -1.06
C ALA A 66 -6.15 1.99 -1.58
N THR A 67 -5.50 0.85 -1.38
CA THR A 67 -6.01 -0.46 -1.79
C THR A 67 -6.72 -1.15 -0.64
N SER A 68 -7.78 -1.87 -0.95
CA SER A 68 -8.38 -2.81 0.00
C SER A 68 -7.59 -4.12 0.02
N LYS A 69 -7.49 -4.74 1.19
CA LYS A 69 -6.90 -6.09 1.35
C LYS A 69 -7.99 -7.08 1.70
N GLN A 70 -7.96 -8.25 1.07
CA GLN A 70 -8.82 -9.36 1.45
C GLN A 70 -8.04 -10.26 2.40
N VAL A 71 -8.62 -10.57 3.57
CA VAL A 71 -8.00 -11.38 4.61
C VAL A 71 -8.91 -12.56 4.93
N PHE A 72 -8.30 -13.73 5.08
CA PHE A 72 -8.96 -14.96 5.47
C PHE A 72 -8.55 -15.29 6.91
N PHE A 73 -9.55 -15.45 7.77
CA PHE A 73 -9.39 -15.95 9.13
C PHE A 73 -9.82 -17.42 9.14
N VAL A 74 -8.98 -18.28 9.72
CA VAL A 74 -9.24 -19.71 9.83
C VAL A 74 -9.32 -20.06 11.30
N LEU A 75 -10.36 -20.82 11.69
CA LEU A 75 -10.51 -21.22 13.08
C LEU A 75 -9.45 -22.26 13.46
N ASN A 76 -8.71 -21.99 14.54
CA ASN A 76 -7.70 -22.93 15.03
C ASN A 76 -8.34 -24.29 15.38
N GLY A 77 -7.72 -25.38 14.93
CA GLY A 77 -8.24 -26.74 15.09
C GLY A 77 -9.41 -27.12 14.18
N LYS A 78 -9.97 -26.19 13.39
CA LYS A 78 -11.06 -26.47 12.42
C LYS A 78 -10.80 -25.72 11.09
N PRO A 79 -9.92 -26.24 10.22
CA PRO A 79 -9.49 -25.54 9.01
C PRO A 79 -10.61 -25.33 7.97
N SER A 80 -11.71 -26.10 8.07
CA SER A 80 -12.91 -25.91 7.23
C SER A 80 -13.72 -24.66 7.61
N ARG A 81 -13.53 -24.12 8.82
CA ARG A 81 -14.18 -22.88 9.24
C ARG A 81 -13.32 -21.69 8.86
N ILE A 82 -13.69 -21.06 7.76
CA ILE A 82 -12.99 -19.92 7.18
C ILE A 82 -13.96 -18.74 7.10
N TYR A 83 -13.51 -17.59 7.60
CA TYR A 83 -14.21 -16.33 7.44
C TYR A 83 -13.36 -15.37 6.60
N ARG A 84 -14.01 -14.68 5.67
CA ARG A 84 -13.35 -13.78 4.71
C ARG A 84 -13.84 -12.37 4.91
N THR A 85 -12.92 -11.46 5.18
CA THR A 85 -13.24 -10.04 5.38
C THR A 85 -12.39 -9.14 4.49
N LEU A 86 -12.90 -7.93 4.24
CA LEU A 86 -12.25 -6.93 3.40
C LEU A 86 -11.84 -5.74 4.27
N LEU A 87 -10.53 -5.50 4.31
CA LEU A 87 -9.91 -4.40 5.02
C LEU A 87 -9.72 -3.24 4.06
N ASN A 88 -10.58 -2.24 4.19
CA ASN A 88 -10.51 -1.02 3.40
C ASN A 88 -10.00 0.13 4.28
N PRO A 89 -8.87 0.77 3.96
CA PRO A 89 -8.36 1.91 4.73
C PRO A 89 -9.30 3.13 4.73
N LEU A 90 -10.24 3.23 3.77
CA LEU A 90 -11.26 4.27 3.73
C LEU A 90 -12.43 4.00 4.68
N ARG A 91 -12.59 2.76 5.15
CA ARG A 91 -13.59 2.42 6.17
C ARG A 91 -12.95 2.60 7.54
N GLN A 92 -13.49 3.53 8.34
CA GLN A 92 -13.11 3.64 9.74
C GLN A 92 -13.60 2.40 10.48
N ARG A 93 -12.67 1.53 10.86
CA ARG A 93 -12.94 0.28 11.57
C ARG A 93 -11.91 0.11 12.69
N THR A 94 -12.37 -0.23 13.89
CA THR A 94 -11.47 -0.55 15.02
C THR A 94 -11.09 -2.04 14.98
N ILE A 95 -9.98 -2.40 15.64
CA ILE A 95 -9.57 -3.82 15.77
C ILE A 95 -10.67 -4.62 16.46
N GLU A 96 -11.26 -4.09 17.54
CA GLU A 96 -12.32 -4.74 18.31
C GLU A 96 -13.51 -5.10 17.42
N SER A 97 -14.03 -4.13 16.65
CA SER A 97 -15.17 -4.37 15.72
C SER A 97 -14.85 -5.36 14.59
N LEU A 98 -13.57 -5.52 14.24
CA LEU A 98 -13.13 -6.53 13.28
C LEU A 98 -13.10 -7.92 13.92
N LEU A 99 -12.57 -8.02 15.14
CA LEU A 99 -12.48 -9.29 15.86
C LEU A 99 -13.87 -9.81 16.26
N GLU A 100 -14.80 -8.93 16.61
CA GLU A 100 -16.19 -9.29 16.88
C GLU A 100 -16.87 -9.87 15.62
N GLU A 101 -16.79 -9.18 14.47
CA GLU A 101 -17.27 -9.70 13.18
C GLU A 101 -16.66 -11.06 12.85
N VAL A 102 -15.34 -11.20 13.01
CA VAL A 102 -14.63 -12.46 12.72
C VAL A 102 -15.10 -13.58 13.65
N SER A 103 -15.36 -13.27 14.93
CA SER A 103 -15.82 -14.25 15.92
C SER A 103 -17.24 -14.73 15.61
N GLU A 104 -18.15 -13.81 15.28
CA GLU A 104 -19.49 -14.12 14.81
C GLU A 104 -19.45 -14.95 13.52
N GLY A 105 -18.64 -14.52 12.55
CA GLY A 105 -18.49 -15.17 11.25
C GLY A 105 -17.90 -16.58 11.34
N LEU A 106 -17.00 -16.83 12.31
CA LEU A 106 -16.44 -18.16 12.58
C LEU A 106 -17.30 -18.99 13.55
N GLN A 107 -18.42 -18.43 14.04
CA GLN A 107 -19.30 -19.03 15.05
C GLN A 107 -18.51 -19.49 16.29
N VAL A 108 -17.62 -18.62 16.75
CA VAL A 108 -16.89 -18.75 18.00
C VAL A 108 -17.65 -17.91 19.01
N LYS A 109 -18.43 -18.58 19.85
CA LYS A 109 -19.03 -17.97 21.04
C LYS A 109 -18.06 -18.14 22.20
#